data_AF-A0A219B7J8-F1
#
_entry.id   AF-A0A219B7J8-F1
#
_cell.length_a   1.000
_cell.length_b   1.000
_cell.length_c   1.000
_cell.angle_alpha   90.00
_cell.angle_beta   90.00
_cell.angle_gamma   90.00
#
_symmetry.space_group_name_H-M   'P 1'
#
loop_
_entity.id
_entity.type
_entity.pdbx_description
1 polymer ?
#
loop_
_entity_poly.entity_id
_entity_poly.type
_entity_poly.pdbx_seq_one_letter_code
_entity_poly.pdbx_strand_id
1 'polypeptide(L)'
;MAVAGSLSTVRKSVLPEPGDDWASIASRELSGSSTEEAVANLQSWNLHVFMRAPAAADSPQAGNPILPSDVIFVEPPAAPAA
;
A
#
# COMPACT_ATOMS: atom_id res chain seq x y z
N MET A 1 2.71 19.63 35.10
CA MET A 1 2.02 20.15 33.89
C MET A 1 2.77 19.58 32.69
N ALA A 2 2.24 18.54 32.06
CA ALA A 2 2.81 17.94 30.85
C ALA A 2 1.68 17.87 29.83
N VAL A 3 1.81 18.61 28.73
CA VAL A 3 0.93 18.48 27.57
C VAL A 3 1.28 17.14 26.94
N ALA A 4 0.48 16.11 27.21
CA ALA A 4 0.45 14.92 26.37
C ALA A 4 -0.11 15.36 25.03
N GLY A 5 0.76 15.76 24.10
CA GLY A 5 0.37 16.05 22.73
C GLY A 5 -0.29 14.80 22.16
N SER A 6 -1.51 14.93 21.66
CA SER A 6 -2.21 13.84 20.98
C SER A 6 -1.35 13.37 19.81
N LEU A 7 -0.75 12.18 19.92
CA LEU A 7 -0.06 11.56 18.80
C LEU A 7 -1.11 11.33 17.70
N SER A 8 -0.91 11.93 16.52
CA SER A 8 -1.78 11.72 15.37
C SER A 8 -1.75 10.24 14.97
N THR A 9 -2.93 9.62 14.81
CA THR A 9 -3.03 8.23 14.33
C THR A 9 -2.31 8.08 13.00
N VAL A 10 -1.31 7.21 12.96
CA VAL A 10 -0.56 6.89 11.74
C VAL A 10 -1.19 5.66 11.10
N ARG A 11 -1.52 5.74 9.80
CA ARG A 11 -2.03 4.60 9.02
C ARG A 11 -0.96 3.53 8.92
N LYS A 12 -1.33 2.26 9.09
CA LYS A 12 -0.43 1.12 8.88
C LYS A 12 0.02 1.07 7.42
N SER A 13 1.33 0.93 7.23
CA SER A 13 1.96 0.74 5.93
C SER A 13 3.07 -0.30 5.98
N VAL A 14 3.44 -0.82 4.81
CA VAL A 14 4.49 -1.81 4.62
C VAL A 14 5.40 -1.42 3.47
N LEU A 15 6.61 -1.98 3.46
CA LEU A 15 7.52 -1.94 2.31
C LEU A 15 7.38 -3.25 1.53
N PRO A 16 7.13 -3.21 0.22
CA PRO A 16 7.08 -4.40 -0.62
C PRO A 16 8.41 -5.15 -0.66
N GLU A 17 8.33 -6.46 -0.79
CA GLU A 17 9.47 -7.33 -1.07
C GLU A 17 9.80 -7.31 -2.58
N PRO A 18 11.03 -7.64 -2.99
CA PRO A 18 11.38 -7.77 -4.40
C PRO A 18 10.50 -8.80 -5.12
N GLY A 19 9.73 -8.34 -6.10
CA GLY A 19 8.81 -9.19 -6.87
C GLY A 19 7.39 -9.25 -6.32
N ASP A 20 7.09 -8.54 -5.22
CA ASP A 20 5.72 -8.43 -4.72
C ASP A 20 4.79 -7.79 -5.77
N ASP A 21 3.62 -8.39 -5.92
CA ASP A 21 2.49 -7.81 -6.63
C ASP A 21 1.35 -7.49 -5.63
N TRP A 22 0.30 -6.84 -6.14
CA TRP A 22 -0.86 -6.49 -5.32
C TRP A 22 -1.51 -7.71 -4.65
N ALA A 23 -1.53 -8.86 -5.32
CA ALA A 23 -2.16 -10.08 -4.83
C ALA A 23 -1.37 -10.73 -3.69
N SER A 24 -0.04 -10.71 -3.78
CA SER A 24 0.88 -11.21 -2.76
C SER A 24 0.81 -10.34 -1.50
N ILE A 25 0.82 -9.01 -1.68
CA ILE A 25 0.64 -8.06 -0.57
C ILE A 25 -0.75 -8.22 0.07
N ALA A 26 -1.81 -8.33 -0.73
CA ALA A 26 -3.17 -8.54 -0.24
C ALA A 26 -3.28 -9.81 0.61
N SER A 27 -2.71 -10.92 0.13
CA SER A 27 -2.74 -12.20 0.84
C SER A 27 -1.97 -12.15 2.17
N ARG A 28 -0.87 -11.38 2.22
CA ARG A 28 -0.02 -11.23 3.40
C ARG A 28 -0.62 -10.29 4.45
N GLU A 29 -1.16 -9.15 4.03
CA GLU A 29 -1.56 -8.06 4.94
C GLU A 29 -3.07 -7.95 5.15
N LEU A 30 -3.89 -8.44 4.22
CA LEU A 30 -5.36 -8.34 4.22
C LEU A 30 -6.03 -9.72 4.18
N SER A 31 -5.54 -10.67 4.99
CA SER A 31 -6.03 -12.06 5.06
C SER A 31 -7.48 -12.23 5.52
N GLY A 32 -8.16 -11.15 5.93
CA GLY A 32 -9.56 -11.14 6.34
C GLY A 32 -10.58 -10.87 5.22
N SER A 33 -10.14 -10.46 4.03
CA SER A 33 -11.00 -10.15 2.87
C SER A 33 -10.73 -11.11 1.71
N SER A 34 -11.63 -11.16 0.73
CA SER A 34 -11.33 -11.88 -0.53
C SER A 34 -10.14 -11.23 -1.24
N THR A 35 -9.34 -12.03 -1.95
CA THR A 35 -8.16 -11.52 -2.67
C THR A 35 -8.51 -10.39 -3.62
N GLU A 36 -9.65 -10.49 -4.31
CA GLU A 36 -10.13 -9.49 -5.27
C GLU A 36 -10.48 -8.16 -4.59
N GLU A 37 -11.22 -8.21 -3.48
CA GLU A 37 -11.59 -7.03 -2.70
C GLU A 37 -10.36 -6.39 -2.05
N ALA A 38 -9.46 -7.22 -1.49
CA ALA A 38 -8.21 -6.77 -0.90
C ALA A 38 -7.30 -6.08 -1.92
N VAL A 39 -7.17 -6.63 -3.14
CA VAL A 39 -6.43 -6.01 -4.23
C VAL A 39 -7.07 -4.68 -4.65
N ALA A 40 -8.38 -4.64 -4.84
CA ALA A 40 -9.09 -3.41 -5.20
C ALA A 40 -8.90 -2.30 -4.15
N ASN A 41 -8.98 -2.67 -2.86
CA ASN A 41 -8.73 -1.78 -1.74
C ASN A 41 -7.29 -1.26 -1.74
N LEU A 42 -6.30 -2.14 -1.89
CA LEU A 42 -4.89 -1.73 -1.96
C LEU A 42 -4.63 -0.77 -3.12
N GLN A 43 -5.17 -1.05 -4.32
CA GLN A 43 -5.02 -0.16 -5.47
C GLN A 43 -5.66 1.21 -5.22
N SER A 44 -6.87 1.23 -4.63
CA SER A 44 -7.59 2.46 -4.28
C SER A 44 -6.87 3.28 -3.20
N TRP A 45 -6.28 2.63 -2.20
CA TRP A 45 -5.58 3.31 -1.11
C TRP A 45 -4.18 3.80 -1.50
N ASN A 46 -3.61 3.25 -2.58
CA ASN A 46 -2.24 3.49 -3.04
C ASN A 46 -2.19 4.01 -4.48
N LEU A 47 -3.07 4.96 -4.82
CA LEU A 47 -3.13 5.54 -6.17
C LEU A 47 -1.79 6.11 -6.66
N HIS A 48 -0.92 6.57 -5.75
CA HIS A 48 0.44 7.05 -6.08
C HIS A 48 1.34 5.97 -6.68
N VAL A 49 1.12 4.70 -6.32
CA VAL A 49 1.81 3.55 -6.92
C VAL A 49 0.99 2.98 -8.07
N PHE A 50 -0.32 2.81 -7.88
CA PHE A 50 -1.19 2.17 -8.88
C PHE A 50 -1.25 2.93 -10.21
N MET A 51 -1.28 4.27 -10.17
CA MET A 51 -1.32 5.11 -11.38
C MET A 51 0.08 5.36 -11.98
N ARG A 52 1.14 4.82 -11.37
CA ARG A 52 2.50 5.02 -11.85
C ARG A 52 2.71 4.23 -13.14
N ALA A 53 3.43 4.83 -14.09
CA ALA A 53 3.88 4.10 -15.26
C ALA A 53 4.70 2.87 -14.84
N PRO A 54 4.45 1.69 -15.43
CA PRO A 54 5.22 0.50 -15.11
C PRO A 54 6.69 0.73 -15.44
N ALA A 55 7.57 0.02 -14.73
CA ALA A 55 9.00 0.10 -14.99
C ALA A 55 9.31 -0.31 -16.45
N ALA A 56 10.36 0.28 -17.01
CA ALA A 56 10.77 0.05 -18.39
C ALA A 56 11.00 -1.46 -18.64
N ALA A 57 10.72 -1.90 -19.88
CA ALA A 57 10.69 -3.31 -20.26
C ALA A 57 12.04 -4.04 -20.11
N ASP A 58 13.13 -3.29 -19.99
CA ASP A 58 14.50 -3.74 -19.77
C ASP A 58 14.90 -3.82 -18.29
N SER A 59 14.01 -3.45 -17.36
CA SER A 59 14.26 -3.52 -15.93
C SER A 59 13.81 -4.87 -15.32
N PRO A 60 14.43 -5.32 -14.21
CA PRO A 60 13.97 -6.51 -13.49
C PRO A 60 12.55 -6.38 -12.91
N GLN A 61 11.96 -5.18 -12.94
CA GLN A 61 10.57 -4.91 -12.54
C GLN A 61 9.65 -4.63 -13.75
N ALA A 62 10.05 -4.99 -14.97
CA ALA A 62 9.26 -4.78 -16.19
C ALA A 62 7.81 -5.27 -16.01
N GLY A 63 6.85 -4.35 -16.16
CA GLY A 63 5.42 -4.64 -16.02
C GLY A 63 4.88 -4.62 -14.58
N ASN A 64 5.73 -4.54 -13.54
CA ASN A 64 5.29 -4.34 -12.17
C ASN A 64 5.38 -2.85 -11.78
N PRO A 65 4.26 -2.19 -11.47
CA PRO A 65 4.28 -0.81 -11.00
C PRO A 65 4.72 -0.70 -9.54
N ILE A 66 4.92 -1.79 -8.79
CA ILE A 66 5.36 -1.78 -7.39
C ILE A 66 6.88 -1.97 -7.30
N LEU A 67 7.54 -1.10 -6.54
CA LEU A 67 8.97 -1.14 -6.24
C LEU A 67 9.19 -1.47 -4.75
N PRO A 68 10.31 -2.11 -4.38
CA PRO A 68 10.63 -2.40 -2.97
C PRO A 68 10.78 -1.15 -2.09
N SER A 69 11.04 0.01 -2.71
CA SER A 69 11.14 1.30 -2.04
C SER A 69 9.80 2.01 -1.82
N ASP A 70 8.70 1.45 -2.34
CA ASP A 70 7.39 2.06 -2.19
C ASP A 70 6.85 1.89 -0.77
N VAL A 71 6.06 2.86 -0.34
CA VAL A 71 5.25 2.74 0.87
C VAL A 71 3.84 2.37 0.45
N ILE A 72 3.40 1.17 0.87
CA ILE A 72 2.05 0.66 0.60
C ILE A 72 1.23 0.72 1.87
N PHE A 73 0.15 1.49 1.85
CA PHE A 73 -0.84 1.54 2.91
C PHE A 73 -1.73 0.29 2.85
N VAL A 74 -1.89 -0.36 4.00
CA VAL A 74 -2.70 -1.58 4.18
C VAL A 74 -3.95 -1.31 5.00
N GLU A 75 -4.26 -0.03 5.21
CA GLU A 75 -5.45 0.46 5.89
C GLU A 75 -6.11 1.54 5.04
N PRO A 76 -7.44 1.71 5.15
CA PRO A 76 -8.14 2.77 4.43
C PRO A 76 -7.61 4.17 4.82
N PRO A 77 -7.76 5.18 3.93
CA PRO A 77 -7.47 6.55 4.28
C PRO A 77 -8.30 6.97 5.50
N ALA A 78 -7.66 7.57 6.49
CA ALA A 78 -8.35 8.11 7.65
C ALA A 78 -9.32 9.19 7.16
N ALA A 79 -10.58 9.10 7.58
CA ALA A 79 -11.53 10.16 7.32
C ALA A 79 -10.99 11.48 7.92
N PRO A 80 -11.22 12.63 7.28
CA PRO A 80 -10.95 13.90 7.93
C PRO A 80 -11.74 13.93 9.25
N ALA A 81 -11.07 14.31 10.34
CA ALA A 81 -11.74 14.52 11.61
C ALA A 81 -12.88 15.55 11.40
N ALA A 82 -14.10 15.15 11.72
CA ALA A 82 -15.30 15.99 11.59
C ALA A 82 -15.28 17.17 12.56
#